data_AF-A0A1B6HW41-F1
#
_entry.id   AF-A0A1B6HW41-F1
#
_cell.length_a   1.000
_cell.length_b   1.000
_cell.length_c   1.000
_cell.angle_alpha   90.00
_cell.angle_beta   90.00
_cell.angle_gamma   90.00
#
_symmetry.space_group_name_H-M   'P 1'
#
loop_
_entity.id
_entity.type
_entity.pdbx_description
1 polymer ?
#
loop_
_entity_poly.entity_id
_entity_poly.type
_entity_poly.pdbx_seq_one_letter_code
_entity_poly.pdbx_strand_id
1 'polypeptide(L)'
;CLGADNVWWTAEVENVFVKIKQGQKRAMKDYLLQMNRQLDELVVKVRSDLTKNDRKKFNALLIIDVHARDIIEGFVRDSIMEAEEFEWESQLRFYWTKSVDNLTIQQCSGQFDYGYEYLG
;
A
#
# COMPACT_ATOMS: atom_id res chain seq x y z
N CYS A 1 11.03 4.97 -3.84
CA CYS A 1 11.74 3.87 -3.17
C CYS A 1 10.69 2.93 -2.60
N LEU A 2 10.80 1.62 -2.83
CA LEU A 2 9.72 0.67 -2.57
C LEU A 2 9.30 0.62 -1.08
N GLY A 3 10.25 0.77 -0.15
CA GLY A 3 9.92 0.82 1.28
C GLY A 3 9.07 2.03 1.68
N ALA A 4 9.36 3.22 1.13
CA ALA A 4 8.57 4.42 1.43
C ALA A 4 7.15 4.32 0.85
N ASP A 5 7.03 3.67 -0.31
CA ASP A 5 5.74 3.41 -0.95
C ASP A 5 4.86 2.50 -0.09
N ASN A 6 5.42 1.40 0.43
CA ASN A 6 4.71 0.51 1.35
C ASN A 6 4.34 1.18 2.69
N VAL A 7 5.21 2.04 3.23
CA VAL A 7 4.89 2.84 4.42
C VAL A 7 3.72 3.78 4.14
N TRP A 8 3.75 4.46 2.99
CA TRP A 8 2.70 5.38 2.61
C TRP A 8 1.37 4.67 2.43
N TRP A 9 1.36 3.55 1.69
CA TRP A 9 0.18 2.73 1.50
C TRP A 9 -0.40 2.23 2.83
N THR A 10 0.46 1.76 3.75
CA THR A 10 0.03 1.33 5.10
C THR A 10 -0.70 2.47 5.82
N ALA A 11 -0.12 3.67 5.82
CA ALA A 11 -0.70 4.84 6.47
C ALA A 11 -2.02 5.30 5.82
N GLU A 12 -2.13 5.24 4.49
CA GLU A 12 -3.36 5.62 3.77
C GLU A 12 -4.51 4.66 4.09
N VAL A 13 -4.25 3.35 4.12
CA VAL A 13 -5.26 2.34 4.45
C VAL A 13 -5.74 2.47 5.89
N GLU A 14 -4.84 2.69 6.85
CA GLU A 14 -5.23 2.95 8.24
C GLU A 14 -6.06 4.22 8.39
N ASN A 15 -5.71 5.29 7.66
CA ASN A 15 -6.51 6.51 7.62
C ASN A 15 -7.91 6.26 7.03
N VAL A 16 -8.03 5.41 6.01
CA VAL A 16 -9.32 4.98 5.48
C VAL A 16 -10.16 4.29 6.56
N PHE A 17 -9.59 3.36 7.33
CA PHE A 17 -10.29 2.74 8.46
C PHE A 17 -10.73 3.77 9.52
N VAL A 18 -9.89 4.76 9.82
CA VAL A 18 -10.25 5.86 10.73
C VAL A 18 -11.44 6.66 10.18
N LYS A 19 -11.45 7.00 8.89
CA LYS A 19 -12.57 7.70 8.24
C LYS A 19 -13.87 6.88 8.29
N ILE A 20 -13.79 5.56 8.11
CA ILE A 20 -14.93 4.66 8.24
C ILE A 20 -15.47 4.70 9.67
N LYS A 21 -14.60 4.60 10.69
CA LYS A 21 -14.98 4.73 12.11
C LYS A 21 -15.62 6.10 12.43
N GLN A 22 -15.24 7.16 11.71
CA GLN A 22 -15.85 8.50 11.79
C GLN A 22 -17.19 8.64 11.03
N GLY A 23 -17.68 7.57 10.39
CA GLY A 23 -18.98 7.53 9.71
C GLY A 23 -18.90 7.63 8.17
N GLN A 24 -17.71 7.78 7.58
CA GLN A 24 -17.53 7.79 6.12
C GLN A 24 -17.50 6.37 5.56
N LYS A 25 -18.65 5.69 5.54
CA LYS A 25 -18.78 4.28 5.10
C LYS A 25 -18.31 4.00 3.66
N ARG A 26 -18.15 5.03 2.83
CA ARG A 26 -17.67 4.91 1.45
C ARG A 26 -16.17 5.10 1.29
N ALA A 27 -15.43 5.43 2.36
CA ALA A 27 -14.03 5.81 2.27
C ALA A 27 -13.15 4.74 1.60
N MET A 28 -13.39 3.45 1.84
CA MET A 28 -12.65 2.35 1.18
C MET A 28 -12.90 2.33 -0.33
N LYS A 29 -14.16 2.52 -0.74
CA LYS A 29 -14.52 2.57 -2.17
C LYS A 29 -13.95 3.81 -2.86
N ASP A 30 -13.97 4.94 -2.17
CA ASP A 30 -13.41 6.19 -2.70
C ASP A 30 -11.87 6.08 -2.83
N TYR A 31 -11.21 5.41 -1.89
CA TYR A 31 -9.79 5.10 -1.95
C TYR A 31 -9.46 4.15 -3.11
N LEU A 32 -10.24 3.09 -3.33
CA LEU A 32 -10.09 2.21 -4.50
C LEU A 32 -10.17 2.99 -5.82
N LEU A 33 -11.12 3.94 -5.93
CA LEU A 33 -11.25 4.80 -7.10
C LEU A 33 -10.03 5.71 -7.29
N GLN A 34 -9.44 6.20 -6.20
CA GLN A 34 -8.20 6.97 -6.25
C GLN A 34 -7.04 6.11 -6.74
N MET A 35 -6.85 4.91 -6.19
CA MET A 35 -5.80 3.98 -6.59
C MET A 35 -5.90 3.60 -8.08
N ASN A 36 -7.11 3.34 -8.58
CA ASN A 36 -7.32 3.06 -10.01
C ASN A 36 -6.86 4.22 -10.91
N ARG A 37 -7.14 5.47 -10.52
CA ARG A 37 -6.68 6.65 -11.29
C ARG A 37 -5.16 6.79 -11.26
N GLN A 38 -4.54 6.61 -10.09
CA GLN A 38 -3.07 6.66 -9.96
C GLN A 38 -2.41 5.55 -10.79
N LEU A 39 -3.01 4.36 -10.82
CA LEU A 39 -2.53 3.24 -11.63
C LEU A 39 -2.62 3.54 -13.13
N ASP A 40 -3.73 4.12 -13.60
CA ASP A 40 -3.89 4.54 -14.99
C ASP A 40 -2.82 5.56 -15.40
N GLU A 41 -2.53 6.55 -14.54
CA GLU A 41 -1.47 7.54 -14.75
C GLU A 41 -0.08 6.87 -14.83
N LEU A 42 0.19 5.91 -13.94
CA LEU A 42 1.44 5.15 -13.93
C LEU A 42 1.61 4.30 -15.18
N VAL A 43 0.54 3.66 -15.68
CA VAL A 43 0.55 2.90 -16.93
C VAL A 43 0.90 3.80 -18.12
N VAL A 44 0.32 5.00 -18.18
CA VAL A 44 0.67 6.01 -19.20
C VAL A 44 2.14 6.40 -19.08
N LYS A 45 2.64 6.62 -17.86
CA LYS A 45 4.04 6.97 -17.62
C LYS A 45 5.00 5.87 -18.08
N VAL A 46 4.72 4.60 -17.78
CA VAL A 46 5.54 3.46 -18.21
C VAL A 46 5.60 3.34 -19.73
N ARG A 47 4.52 3.69 -20.44
CA ARG A 47 4.45 3.67 -21.92
C ARG A 47 5.16 4.85 -22.58
N SER A 48 5.49 5.90 -21.84
CA SER A 48 6.24 7.04 -22.36
C SER A 48 7.71 6.69 -22.63
N ASP A 49 8.41 7.62 -23.28
CA ASP A 49 9.84 7.45 -23.53
C ASP A 49 10.62 7.65 -22.22
N LEU A 50 11.26 6.58 -21.77
CA LEU A 50 11.93 6.48 -20.47
C LEU A 50 13.29 5.83 -20.66
N THR A 51 14.26 6.26 -19.85
CA THR A 51 15.55 5.57 -19.79
C THR A 51 15.37 4.12 -19.34
N LYS A 52 16.32 3.24 -19.70
CA LYS A 52 16.26 1.82 -19.27
C LYS A 52 16.16 1.67 -17.75
N ASN A 53 16.79 2.55 -16.99
CA ASN A 53 16.77 2.51 -15.54
C ASN A 53 15.41 2.96 -14.99
N ASP A 54 14.86 4.07 -15.49
CA ASP A 54 13.56 4.56 -15.04
C ASP A 54 12.45 3.58 -15.38
N ARG A 55 12.51 2.96 -16.57
CA ARG A 55 11.56 1.92 -16.97
C ARG A 55 11.56 0.74 -16.00
N LYS A 56 12.74 0.29 -15.53
CA LYS A 56 12.84 -0.76 -14.51
C LYS A 56 12.18 -0.34 -13.19
N LYS A 57 12.47 0.88 -12.73
CA LYS A 57 11.89 1.41 -11.48
C LYS A 57 10.38 1.54 -11.55
N PHE A 58 9.84 2.11 -12.62
CA PHE A 58 8.39 2.25 -12.80
C PHE A 58 7.69 0.90 -12.99
N ASN A 59 8.34 -0.08 -13.64
CA ASN A 59 7.80 -1.44 -13.72
C ASN A 59 7.71 -2.10 -12.34
N ALA A 60 8.73 -1.93 -11.49
CA ALA A 60 8.71 -2.45 -10.13
C ALA A 60 7.61 -1.81 -9.28
N LEU A 61 7.46 -0.48 -9.37
CA LEU A 61 6.35 0.25 -8.73
C LEU A 61 4.99 -0.23 -9.23
N LEU A 62 4.82 -0.40 -10.55
CA LEU A 62 3.57 -0.86 -11.13
C LEU A 62 3.12 -2.22 -10.58
N ILE A 63 4.05 -3.15 -10.38
CA ILE A 63 3.74 -4.48 -9.82
C ILE A 63 3.23 -4.35 -8.37
N ILE A 64 3.86 -3.49 -7.57
CA ILE A 64 3.48 -3.25 -6.17
C ILE A 64 2.13 -2.54 -6.09
N ASP A 65 1.92 -1.50 -6.89
CA ASP A 65 0.66 -0.74 -6.92
C ASP A 65 -0.53 -1.60 -7.36
N VAL A 66 -0.33 -2.48 -8.35
CA VAL A 66 -1.38 -3.44 -8.77
C VAL A 66 -1.74 -4.36 -7.61
N HIS A 67 -0.75 -4.92 -6.92
CA HIS A 67 -0.98 -5.81 -5.78
C HIS A 67 -1.72 -5.09 -4.64
N ALA A 68 -1.26 -3.89 -4.28
CA ALA A 68 -1.90 -3.05 -3.28
C ALA A 68 -3.37 -2.75 -3.63
N ARG A 69 -3.65 -2.41 -4.89
CA ARG A 69 -5.01 -2.15 -5.38
C ARG A 69 -5.90 -3.39 -5.34
N ASP A 70 -5.36 -4.55 -5.70
CA ASP A 70 -6.11 -5.82 -5.69
C ASP A 70 -6.53 -6.21 -4.25
N ILE A 71 -5.69 -5.93 -3.25
CA ILE A 71 -6.04 -6.08 -1.82
C ILE A 71 -7.22 -5.18 -1.45
N ILE A 72 -7.17 -3.90 -1.81
CA ILE A 72 -8.24 -2.94 -1.51
C ILE A 72 -9.54 -3.28 -2.25
N GLU A 73 -9.45 -3.79 -3.49
CA GLU A 73 -10.61 -4.31 -4.21
C GLU A 73 -11.24 -5.48 -3.47
N GLY A 74 -10.43 -6.39 -2.92
CA GLY A 74 -10.86 -7.44 -2.00
C GLY A 74 -11.59 -6.88 -0.78
N PHE A 75 -11.04 -5.86 -0.12
CA PHE A 75 -11.67 -5.24 1.05
C PHE A 75 -13.03 -4.62 0.73
N VAL A 76 -13.16 -3.96 -0.43
CA VAL A 76 -14.45 -3.41 -0.88
C VAL A 76 -15.46 -4.51 -1.17
N ARG A 77 -15.04 -5.60 -1.82
CA ARG A 77 -15.92 -6.73 -2.16
C ARG A 77 -16.41 -7.45 -0.90
N ASP A 78 -15.51 -7.70 0.03
CA ASP A 78 -15.76 -8.51 1.22
C ASP A 78 -16.23 -7.67 2.41
N SER A 79 -16.35 -6.34 2.22
CA SER A 79 -16.85 -5.36 3.18
C SER A 79 -16.01 -5.26 4.46
N ILE A 80 -14.68 -5.28 4.31
CA ILE A 80 -13.72 -5.06 5.40
C ILE A 80 -13.75 -3.58 5.78
N MET A 81 -14.08 -3.29 7.03
CA MET A 81 -14.33 -1.95 7.57
C MET A 81 -13.49 -1.60 8.79
N GLU A 82 -12.80 -2.58 9.38
CA GLU A 82 -12.02 -2.41 10.60
C GLU A 82 -10.57 -2.87 10.41
N ALA A 83 -9.64 -2.20 11.09
CA ALA A 83 -8.22 -2.54 11.02
C ALA A 83 -7.92 -3.82 11.82
N GLU A 84 -8.84 -4.25 12.68
CA GLU A 84 -8.74 -5.44 13.49
C GLU A 84 -9.15 -6.73 12.73
N GLU A 85 -9.65 -6.59 11.49
CA GLU A 85 -10.06 -7.72 10.64
C GLU A 85 -8.84 -8.46 10.07
N PHE A 86 -8.97 -9.78 9.95
CA PHE A 86 -7.87 -10.67 9.57
C PHE A 86 -7.33 -10.37 8.16
N GLU A 87 -8.18 -9.95 7.26
CA GLU A 87 -7.86 -9.58 5.89
C GLU A 87 -6.83 -8.46 5.83
N TRP A 88 -6.91 -7.48 6.75
CA TRP A 88 -5.88 -6.44 6.91
C TRP A 88 -4.69 -6.93 7.73
N GLU A 89 -4.93 -7.64 8.83
CA GLU A 89 -3.87 -8.17 9.70
C GLU A 89 -2.91 -9.11 8.97
N SER A 90 -3.39 -9.86 7.99
CA SER A 90 -2.60 -10.79 7.20
C SER A 90 -1.65 -10.13 6.19
N GLN A 91 -1.80 -8.82 5.93
CA GLN A 91 -0.92 -8.08 5.01
C GLN A 91 0.37 -7.63 5.69
N LEU A 92 1.43 -7.43 4.90
CA LEU A 92 2.65 -6.79 5.36
C LEU A 92 2.41 -5.29 5.55
N ARG A 93 2.64 -4.79 6.75
CA ARG A 93 2.41 -3.39 7.13
C ARG A 93 3.68 -2.77 7.64
N PHE A 94 3.99 -1.58 7.14
CA PHE A 94 5.29 -0.95 7.30
C PHE A 94 5.18 0.29 8.19
N TYR A 95 5.90 0.27 9.31
CA TYR A 95 5.84 1.33 10.32
C TYR A 95 7.21 1.88 10.61
N TRP A 96 7.34 3.21 10.61
CA TRP A 96 8.51 3.85 11.19
C TRP A 96 8.38 3.90 12.72
N THR A 97 9.12 3.04 13.41
CA THR A 97 9.05 2.93 14.87
C THR A 97 10.09 3.85 15.52
N LYS A 98 9.63 4.96 16.10
CA LYS A 98 10.50 6.00 16.70
C LYS A 98 11.38 5.52 17.85
N SER A 99 10.96 4.50 18.61
CA SER A 99 11.73 4.01 19.76
C SER A 99 13.02 3.29 19.37
N VAL A 100 13.01 2.61 18.22
CA VAL A 100 14.17 1.90 17.65
C VAL A 100 14.79 2.66 16.47
N ASP A 101 14.20 3.80 16.10
CA ASP A 101 14.54 4.62 14.93
C ASP A 101 14.73 3.78 13.65
N ASN A 102 13.80 2.84 13.43
CA ASN A 102 13.90 1.85 12.35
C ASN A 102 12.54 1.61 11.68
N LEU A 103 12.60 1.16 10.42
CA LEU A 103 11.45 0.63 9.71
C LEU A 103 11.18 -0.80 10.18
N THR A 104 9.99 -1.02 10.72
CA THR A 104 9.52 -2.32 11.21
C THR A 104 8.35 -2.79 10.35
N ILE A 105 8.35 -4.07 10.00
CA ILE A 105 7.26 -4.72 9.28
C ILE A 105 6.43 -5.52 10.29
N GLN A 106 5.11 -5.42 10.21
CA GLN A 106 4.19 -6.23 11.01
C GLN A 106 3.29 -7.06 10.10
N GLN A 107 3.01 -8.28 10.52
CA GLN A 107 2.08 -9.19 9.88
C GLN A 107 1.45 -10.09 10.94
N CYS A 108 0.13 -10.03 11.08
CA CYS A 108 -0.59 -10.62 12.20
C CYS A 108 0.08 -10.22 13.54
N SER A 109 0.43 -11.21 14.37
CA SER A 109 1.17 -11.02 15.62
C SER A 109 2.70 -10.96 15.45
N GLY A 110 3.22 -11.12 14.23
CA GLY A 110 4.64 -11.09 13.92
C GLY A 110 5.16 -9.67 13.67
N GLN A 111 6.37 -9.41 14.14
CA GLN A 111 7.09 -8.16 13.88
C GLN A 111 8.53 -8.46 13.45
N PHE A 112 8.99 -7.76 12.42
CA PHE A 112 10.31 -7.94 11.81
C PHE A 112 10.98 -6.58 11.57
N ASP A 113 12.30 -6.52 11.64
CA ASP A 113 13.06 -5.36 11.19
C ASP A 113 13.19 -5.37 9.66
N TYR A 114 13.08 -4.21 9.03
CA TYR A 114 13.33 -4.08 7.60
C TYR A 114 14.83 -4.24 7.30
N GLY A 115 15.19 -5.16 6.41
CA GLY A 115 16.59 -5.52 6.14
C GLY A 115 17.38 -4.54 5.25
N TYR A 116 16.75 -3.50 4.71
CA TYR A 116 17.37 -2.50 3.79
C TYR A 116 18.06 -3.10 2.56
N GLU A 117 17.65 -4.29 2.13
CA GLU A 117 18.20 -4.94 0.96
C GLU A 117 17.82 -4.19 -0.34
N TYR A 118 18.74 -4.18 -1.30
CA TYR A 118 18.52 -3.59 -2.61
C TYR A 118 17.70 -4.54 -3.48
N LEU A 119 16.44 -4.18 -3.76
CA LEU A 119 15.50 -5.02 -4.52
C LEU A 119 15.42 -4.69 -6.02
N GLY A 120 16.34 -3.87 -6.55
CA GLY A 120 16.44 -3.60 -7.99
C GLY A 120 16.30 -2.14 -8.39
#